data_AF-A0A380CU27-F1
#
_entry.id   AF-A0A380CU27-F1
#
_cell.length_a   1.000
_cell.length_b   1.000
_cell.length_c   1.000
_cell.angle_alpha   90.00
_cell.angle_beta   90.00
_cell.angle_gamma   90.00
#
_symmetry.space_group_name_H-M   'P 1'
#
loop_
_entity.id
_entity.type
_entity.pdbx_description
1 polymer ?
#
loop_
_entity_poly.entity_id
_entity_poly.type
_entity_poly.pdbx_seq_one_letter_code
_entity_poly.pdbx_strand_id
1 'polypeptide(L)'
;MKDPIGSFETIKENFIRYIKTAFRTKFEGIEKERYDLLNYDRVLYRKPWIEPLPDYVSSGKKINDLTLEDLGNALSDAEVKLFKGLVNTGLVGDFPLHLHQAEMLKQTLLGNNCIITSGTGSGKTESFLLPLFAQLSKELSNWQAPNPKSTSINNWWCDNGGLSAREIVNTSNFTLSNAVRQRNHETRKAGVRALILYPMNALVEDQMSRLRKALDSDDTRNWLSENTDGNAIYFGRYNGSSPVAGEMKKVKDDGAFAINTRKVNQLKEQLQQIETDSNRVAEYIQKTGKIGSEAKDLKSFFQRLDGAEMRSRFDMQVAPPDIMITKLFNVEHNVNA
;
A
#
# COMPACT_ATOMS: atom_id res chain seq x y z
N MET A 1 -22.01 -12.18 -13.07
CA MET A 1 -22.09 -12.21 -11.60
C MET A 1 -21.27 -13.41 -11.15
N LYS A 2 -20.27 -13.25 -10.27
CA LYS A 2 -19.47 -14.40 -9.78
C LYS A 2 -20.38 -15.27 -8.92
N ASP A 3 -20.46 -16.58 -9.17
CA ASP A 3 -21.28 -17.53 -8.41
C ASP A 3 -20.65 -17.77 -7.02
N PRO A 4 -21.17 -17.15 -5.95
CA PRO A 4 -20.57 -17.25 -4.63
C PRO A 4 -20.82 -18.62 -3.99
N ILE A 5 -21.92 -19.29 -4.36
CA ILE A 5 -22.28 -20.61 -3.86
C ILE A 5 -21.37 -21.65 -4.51
N GLY A 6 -21.18 -21.59 -5.83
CA GLY A 6 -20.25 -22.47 -6.54
C GLY A 6 -18.79 -22.27 -6.09
N SER A 7 -18.38 -21.03 -5.83
CA SER A 7 -17.05 -20.74 -5.27
C SER A 7 -16.87 -21.35 -3.88
N PHE A 8 -17.89 -21.22 -3.02
CA PHE A 8 -17.91 -21.84 -1.70
C PHE A 8 -17.78 -23.37 -1.77
N GLU A 9 -18.60 -24.03 -2.58
CA GLU A 9 -18.54 -25.49 -2.75
C GLU A 9 -17.19 -25.94 -3.31
N THR A 10 -16.64 -25.19 -4.28
CA THR A 10 -15.32 -25.49 -4.85
C THR A 10 -14.21 -25.42 -3.80
N ILE A 11 -14.18 -24.36 -2.97
CA ILE A 11 -13.18 -24.20 -1.92
C ILE A 11 -13.33 -25.30 -0.86
N LYS A 12 -14.57 -25.56 -0.42
CA LYS A 12 -14.89 -26.61 0.55
C LYS A 12 -14.39 -27.97 0.05
N GLU A 13 -14.79 -28.38 -1.15
CA GLU A 13 -14.41 -29.68 -1.72
C GLU A 13 -12.89 -29.79 -1.95
N ASN A 14 -12.24 -28.70 -2.36
CA ASN A 14 -10.78 -28.68 -2.49
C ASN A 14 -10.07 -28.91 -1.16
N PHE A 15 -10.55 -28.28 -0.08
CA PHE A 15 -9.97 -28.43 1.25
C PHE A 15 -10.23 -29.82 1.83
N ILE A 16 -11.45 -30.34 1.69
CA ILE A 16 -11.80 -31.72 2.07
C ILE A 16 -10.89 -32.71 1.32
N ARG A 17 -10.72 -32.53 0.02
CA ARG A 17 -9.83 -33.37 -0.80
C ARG A 17 -8.37 -33.29 -0.34
N TYR A 18 -7.88 -32.09 0.00
CA TYR A 18 -6.54 -31.94 0.58
C TYR A 18 -6.40 -32.76 1.87
N ILE A 19 -7.34 -32.63 2.81
CA ILE A 19 -7.31 -33.38 4.08
C ILE A 19 -7.31 -34.89 3.81
N LYS A 20 -8.19 -35.35 2.91
CA LYS A 20 -8.29 -36.77 2.53
C LYS A 20 -6.98 -37.30 1.96
N THR A 21 -6.23 -36.48 1.23
CA THR A 21 -4.99 -36.90 0.57
C THR A 21 -3.79 -36.81 1.52
N ALA A 22 -3.65 -35.69 2.22
CA ALA A 22 -2.48 -35.39 3.05
C ALA A 22 -2.48 -36.15 4.39
N PHE A 23 -3.66 -36.41 4.96
CA PHE A 23 -3.82 -37.03 6.28
C PHE A 23 -4.59 -38.36 6.19
N ARG A 24 -4.41 -39.10 5.10
CA ARG A 24 -5.10 -40.38 4.90
C ARG A 24 -4.71 -41.41 5.95
N THR A 25 -5.67 -42.17 6.46
CA THR A 25 -5.45 -43.34 7.31
C THR A 25 -5.75 -44.64 6.55
N LYS A 26 -5.31 -45.78 7.10
CA LYS A 26 -5.56 -47.11 6.52
C LYS A 26 -6.96 -47.67 6.82
N PHE A 27 -7.74 -47.01 7.67
CA PHE A 27 -9.00 -47.53 8.19
C PHE A 27 -10.19 -46.89 7.48
N GLU A 28 -10.88 -47.64 6.62
CA GLU A 28 -11.97 -47.10 5.80
C GLU A 28 -13.15 -46.56 6.63
N GLY A 29 -13.46 -47.19 7.77
CA GLY A 29 -14.51 -46.71 8.68
C GLY A 29 -14.22 -45.31 9.23
N ILE A 30 -12.98 -45.07 9.64
CA ILE A 30 -12.53 -43.76 10.13
C ILE A 30 -12.58 -42.71 9.02
N GLU A 31 -12.18 -43.08 7.79
CA GLU A 31 -12.24 -42.18 6.64
C GLU A 31 -13.67 -41.74 6.31
N LYS A 32 -14.64 -42.65 6.45
CA LYS A 32 -16.05 -42.36 6.23
C LYS A 32 -16.60 -41.41 7.29
N GLU A 33 -16.42 -41.74 8.57
CA GLU A 33 -16.88 -40.88 9.68
C GLU A 33 -16.26 -39.48 9.60
N ARG A 34 -14.96 -39.41 9.28
CA ARG A 34 -14.26 -38.15 9.09
C ARG A 34 -14.84 -37.36 7.91
N TYR A 35 -15.13 -37.99 6.78
CA TYR A 35 -15.72 -37.31 5.63
C TYR A 35 -17.10 -36.72 5.95
N ASP A 36 -17.92 -37.44 6.71
CA ASP A 36 -19.23 -36.98 7.15
C ASP A 36 -19.10 -35.79 8.10
N LEU A 37 -18.15 -35.83 9.05
CA LEU A 37 -17.85 -34.71 9.95
C LEU A 37 -17.33 -33.48 9.21
N LEU A 38 -16.42 -33.66 8.25
CA LEU A 38 -15.92 -32.54 7.42
C LEU A 38 -17.02 -31.91 6.56
N ASN A 39 -18.07 -32.69 6.23
CA ASN A 39 -19.26 -32.21 5.55
C ASN A 39 -20.33 -31.64 6.49
N TYR A 40 -20.13 -31.67 7.79
CA TYR A 40 -21.05 -31.12 8.77
C TYR A 40 -20.83 -29.60 8.95
N ASP A 41 -21.93 -28.85 8.86
CA ASP A 41 -21.94 -27.40 9.07
C ASP A 41 -21.43 -27.05 10.49
N ARG A 42 -20.59 -26.01 10.61
CA ARG A 42 -19.83 -25.60 11.82
C ARG A 42 -18.61 -26.46 12.18
N VAL A 43 -18.28 -27.53 11.44
CA VAL A 43 -17.03 -28.26 11.67
C VAL A 43 -15.91 -27.65 10.83
N LEU A 44 -15.94 -27.88 9.52
CA LEU A 44 -14.95 -27.32 8.61
C LEU A 44 -15.37 -25.97 8.04
N TYR A 45 -16.66 -25.80 7.82
CA TYR A 45 -17.22 -24.65 7.11
C TYR A 45 -18.53 -24.20 7.75
N ARG A 46 -18.96 -22.98 7.43
CA ARG A 46 -20.32 -22.50 7.69
C ARG A 46 -21.04 -22.36 6.36
N LYS A 47 -22.30 -22.80 6.26
CA LYS A 47 -23.11 -22.51 5.07
C LYS A 47 -23.16 -20.99 4.83
N PRO A 48 -23.05 -20.52 3.58
CA PRO A 48 -23.14 -19.09 3.27
C PRO A 48 -24.45 -18.51 3.78
N TRP A 49 -24.38 -17.38 4.49
CA TRP A 49 -25.55 -16.59 4.86
C TRP A 49 -25.77 -15.55 3.75
N ILE A 50 -26.97 -15.52 3.18
CA ILE A 50 -27.39 -14.49 2.23
C ILE A 50 -28.21 -13.44 2.98
N GLU A 51 -27.67 -12.24 3.09
CA GLU A 51 -28.34 -11.09 3.71
C GLU A 51 -28.46 -9.97 2.67
N PRO A 52 -29.67 -9.42 2.43
CA PRO A 52 -29.81 -8.22 1.61
C PRO A 52 -29.28 -7.03 2.41
N LEU A 53 -28.23 -6.39 1.90
CA LEU A 53 -27.72 -5.15 2.46
C LEU A 53 -28.42 -3.97 1.79
N PRO A 54 -29.07 -3.06 2.54
CA PRO A 54 -29.64 -1.86 1.97
C PRO A 54 -28.53 -0.97 1.41
N ASP A 55 -28.80 -0.31 0.28
CA ASP A 55 -27.87 0.66 -0.27
C ASP A 55 -27.70 1.85 0.66
N TYR A 56 -26.46 2.32 0.78
CA TYR A 56 -26.18 3.56 1.52
C TYR A 56 -26.70 4.77 0.74
N VAL A 57 -27.24 5.74 1.49
CA VAL A 57 -27.77 6.98 0.92
C VAL A 57 -26.72 7.65 0.03
N SER A 58 -27.10 7.92 -1.22
CA SER A 58 -26.26 8.63 -2.17
C SER A 58 -26.23 10.13 -1.85
N SER A 59 -25.09 10.77 -2.05
CA SER A 59 -24.98 12.24 -2.03
C SER A 59 -25.58 12.89 -3.29
N GLY A 60 -25.86 12.09 -4.33
CA GLY A 60 -26.27 12.58 -5.64
C GLY A 60 -25.14 13.21 -6.47
N LYS A 61 -23.90 13.25 -5.95
CA LYS A 61 -22.75 13.90 -6.59
C LYS A 61 -21.62 12.90 -6.83
N LYS A 62 -21.03 12.93 -8.02
CA LYS A 62 -19.74 12.32 -8.30
C LYS A 62 -18.62 13.29 -7.89
N ILE A 63 -17.38 12.82 -7.88
CA ILE A 63 -16.19 13.66 -7.62
C ILE A 63 -16.15 14.90 -8.49
N ASN A 64 -16.45 14.74 -9.78
CA ASN A 64 -16.38 15.84 -10.74
C ASN A 64 -17.47 16.91 -10.50
N ASP A 65 -18.57 16.53 -9.84
CA ASP A 65 -19.71 17.41 -9.53
C ASP A 65 -19.49 18.23 -8.24
N LEU A 66 -18.47 17.92 -7.44
CA LEU A 66 -18.20 18.60 -6.18
C LEU A 66 -17.85 20.08 -6.42
N THR A 67 -18.53 20.98 -5.72
CA THR A 67 -18.26 22.42 -5.75
C THR A 67 -17.30 22.84 -4.63
N LEU A 68 -16.84 24.09 -4.66
CA LEU A 68 -16.06 24.67 -3.54
C LEU A 68 -16.84 24.60 -2.22
N GLU A 69 -18.15 24.82 -2.26
CA GLU A 69 -19.02 24.77 -1.06
C GLU A 69 -19.15 23.35 -0.50
N ASP A 70 -19.17 22.33 -1.36
CA ASP A 70 -19.15 20.92 -0.94
C ASP A 70 -17.85 20.57 -0.22
N LEU A 71 -16.76 21.29 -0.52
CA LEU A 71 -15.45 21.14 0.09
C LEU A 71 -15.21 22.13 1.23
N GLY A 72 -16.26 22.81 1.71
CA GLY A 72 -16.18 23.77 2.81
C GLY A 72 -15.39 25.04 2.47
N ASN A 73 -15.21 25.35 1.19
CA ASN A 73 -14.37 26.45 0.67
C ASN A 73 -12.92 26.42 1.20
N ALA A 74 -12.42 25.23 1.57
CA ALA A 74 -11.09 25.05 2.16
C ALA A 74 -9.94 24.98 1.12
N LEU A 75 -10.31 24.88 -0.16
CA LEU A 75 -9.44 24.72 -1.32
C LEU A 75 -9.73 25.83 -2.34
N SER A 76 -8.72 26.26 -3.08
CA SER A 76 -8.86 27.12 -4.27
C SER A 76 -9.28 26.30 -5.50
N ASP A 77 -9.73 26.98 -6.57
CA ASP A 77 -10.11 26.31 -7.83
C ASP A 77 -8.99 25.43 -8.42
N ALA A 78 -7.74 25.90 -8.34
CA ALA A 78 -6.58 25.14 -8.79
C ALA A 78 -6.37 23.86 -7.95
N GLU A 79 -6.50 23.96 -6.64
CA GLU A 79 -6.36 22.83 -5.71
C GLU A 79 -7.52 21.83 -5.88
N VAL A 80 -8.74 22.30 -6.12
CA VAL A 80 -9.90 21.44 -6.44
C VAL A 80 -9.67 20.69 -7.74
N LYS A 81 -9.12 21.34 -8.77
CA LYS A 81 -8.79 20.69 -10.04
C LYS A 81 -7.73 19.58 -9.84
N LEU A 82 -6.69 19.86 -9.07
CA LEU A 82 -5.66 18.86 -8.72
C LEU A 82 -6.26 17.70 -7.92
N PHE A 83 -7.09 18.00 -6.92
CA PHE A 83 -7.78 16.98 -6.12
C PHE A 83 -8.62 16.06 -6.98
N LYS A 84 -9.53 16.60 -7.79
CA LYS A 84 -10.40 15.83 -8.68
C LYS A 84 -9.59 14.99 -9.66
N GLY A 85 -8.54 15.57 -10.25
CA GLY A 85 -7.64 14.85 -11.16
C GLY A 85 -6.98 13.67 -10.48
N LEU A 86 -6.33 13.89 -9.34
CA LEU A 86 -5.60 12.85 -8.61
C LEU A 86 -6.52 11.69 -8.20
N VAL A 87 -7.66 11.97 -7.57
CA VAL A 87 -8.53 10.90 -7.04
C VAL A 87 -9.16 10.05 -8.15
N ASN A 88 -9.42 10.63 -9.33
CA ASN A 88 -9.94 9.92 -10.50
C ASN A 88 -8.91 8.96 -11.13
N THR A 89 -7.61 9.11 -10.84
CA THR A 89 -6.58 8.21 -11.40
C THR A 89 -6.59 6.83 -10.76
N GLY A 90 -7.23 6.61 -9.60
CA GLY A 90 -7.21 5.29 -8.97
C GLY A 90 -7.78 5.17 -7.57
N LEU A 91 -8.21 6.26 -6.93
CA LEU A 91 -8.85 6.21 -5.61
C LEU A 91 -10.35 5.93 -5.71
N VAL A 92 -11.03 6.60 -6.65
CA VAL A 92 -12.49 6.57 -6.81
C VAL A 92 -12.84 6.38 -8.28
N GLY A 93 -13.90 5.61 -8.52
CA GLY A 93 -14.41 5.36 -9.87
C GLY A 93 -15.49 6.38 -10.28
N ASP A 94 -16.09 6.14 -11.44
CA ASP A 94 -17.15 6.99 -11.98
C ASP A 94 -18.53 6.67 -11.38
N PHE A 95 -18.67 6.83 -10.06
CA PHE A 95 -19.92 6.58 -9.33
C PHE A 95 -20.21 7.70 -8.30
N PRO A 96 -21.50 7.93 -7.95
CA PRO A 96 -21.85 8.91 -6.93
C PRO A 96 -21.28 8.54 -5.57
N LEU A 97 -20.78 9.53 -4.83
CA LEU A 97 -20.34 9.33 -3.46
C LEU A 97 -21.54 9.03 -2.56
N HIS A 98 -21.33 8.21 -1.54
CA HIS A 98 -22.30 8.11 -0.45
C HIS A 98 -22.35 9.42 0.34
N LEU A 99 -23.50 9.72 0.92
CA LEU A 99 -23.72 10.94 1.70
C LEU A 99 -22.66 11.10 2.81
N HIS A 100 -22.39 10.02 3.55
CA HIS A 100 -21.39 10.03 4.62
C HIS A 100 -19.95 10.29 4.12
N GLN A 101 -19.61 9.91 2.88
CA GLN A 101 -18.30 10.21 2.27
C GLN A 101 -18.17 11.71 1.97
N ALA A 102 -19.23 12.31 1.40
CA ALA A 102 -19.26 13.74 1.11
C ALA A 102 -19.27 14.59 2.39
N GLU A 103 -20.05 14.19 3.40
CA GLU A 103 -20.06 14.84 4.72
C GLU A 103 -18.70 14.75 5.40
N MET A 104 -18.07 13.56 5.41
CA MET A 104 -16.75 13.37 5.99
C MET A 104 -15.69 14.25 5.32
N LEU A 105 -15.72 14.32 3.98
CA LEU A 105 -14.83 15.18 3.21
C LEU A 105 -14.99 16.65 3.61
N LYS A 106 -16.22 17.16 3.63
CA LYS A 106 -16.52 18.56 4.02
C LYS A 106 -16.09 18.85 5.46
N GLN A 107 -16.51 18.03 6.41
CA GLN A 107 -16.24 18.26 7.83
C GLN A 107 -14.75 18.19 8.16
N THR A 108 -14.01 17.25 7.55
CA THR A 108 -12.56 17.14 7.76
C THR A 108 -11.82 18.34 7.16
N LEU A 109 -12.24 18.83 5.99
CA LEU A 109 -11.65 20.02 5.37
C LEU A 109 -11.91 21.31 6.17
N LEU A 110 -13.02 21.37 6.90
CA LEU A 110 -13.31 22.43 7.87
C LEU A 110 -12.49 22.32 9.17
N GLY A 111 -11.70 21.26 9.33
CA GLY A 111 -10.82 21.03 10.49
C GLY A 111 -11.47 20.23 11.63
N ASN A 112 -12.63 19.61 11.40
CA ASN A 112 -13.32 18.84 12.44
C ASN A 112 -12.80 17.42 12.58
N ASN A 113 -12.75 16.92 13.81
CA ASN A 113 -12.55 15.51 14.10
C ASN A 113 -13.84 14.74 13.80
N CYS A 114 -13.74 13.67 13.02
CA CYS A 114 -14.91 12.96 12.52
C CYS A 114 -14.86 11.45 12.84
N ILE A 115 -16.03 10.86 13.07
CA ILE A 115 -16.20 9.42 13.36
C ILE A 115 -17.21 8.85 12.35
N ILE A 116 -16.91 7.67 11.80
CA ILE A 116 -17.79 6.97 10.86
C ILE A 116 -18.31 5.70 11.50
N THR A 117 -19.61 5.63 11.72
CA THR A 117 -20.31 4.47 12.29
C THR A 117 -21.09 3.74 11.19
N SER A 118 -20.41 2.93 10.39
CA SER A 118 -21.03 2.20 9.28
C SER A 118 -20.52 0.76 9.14
N GLY A 119 -21.33 -0.09 8.50
CA GLY A 119 -21.02 -1.50 8.26
C GLY A 119 -19.86 -1.72 7.29
N THR A 120 -19.35 -2.95 7.24
CA THR A 120 -18.35 -3.37 6.24
C THR A 120 -18.88 -3.16 4.83
N GLY A 121 -18.03 -2.71 3.90
CA GLY A 121 -18.43 -2.45 2.52
C GLY A 121 -19.13 -1.10 2.28
N SER A 122 -19.32 -0.26 3.30
CA SER A 122 -19.97 1.06 3.11
C SER A 122 -19.14 2.11 2.37
N GLY A 123 -17.88 1.81 2.04
CA GLY A 123 -16.94 2.83 1.55
C GLY A 123 -16.32 3.71 2.65
N LYS A 124 -16.10 3.15 3.85
CA LYS A 124 -15.35 3.82 4.95
C LYS A 124 -13.96 4.26 4.51
N THR A 125 -13.32 3.46 3.67
CA THR A 125 -11.97 3.71 3.17
C THR A 125 -11.90 5.03 2.41
N GLU A 126 -12.80 5.21 1.44
CA GLU A 126 -12.91 6.44 0.65
C GLU A 126 -13.25 7.64 1.55
N SER A 127 -14.05 7.43 2.60
CA SER A 127 -14.45 8.51 3.51
C SER A 127 -13.25 9.16 4.21
N PHE A 128 -12.22 8.41 4.63
CA PHE A 128 -11.01 9.01 5.22
C PHE A 128 -9.90 9.30 4.20
N LEU A 129 -9.86 8.59 3.06
CA LEU A 129 -8.86 8.85 2.03
C LEU A 129 -9.16 10.10 1.21
N LEU A 130 -10.44 10.41 0.92
CA LEU A 130 -10.81 11.62 0.19
C LEU A 130 -10.30 12.91 0.86
N PRO A 131 -10.55 13.17 2.15
CA PRO A 131 -10.00 14.37 2.79
C PRO A 131 -8.47 14.36 2.89
N LEU A 132 -7.85 13.19 3.05
CA LEU A 132 -6.39 13.08 2.98
C LEU A 132 -5.85 13.50 1.60
N PHE A 133 -6.43 12.99 0.53
CA PHE A 133 -6.03 13.34 -0.83
C PHE A 133 -6.30 14.83 -1.12
N ALA A 134 -7.38 15.40 -0.61
CA ALA A 134 -7.63 16.82 -0.72
C ALA A 134 -6.54 17.67 -0.06
N GLN A 135 -6.09 17.31 1.14
CA GLN A 135 -4.97 17.98 1.81
C GLN A 135 -3.64 17.78 1.07
N LEU A 136 -3.39 16.59 0.54
CA LEU A 136 -2.20 16.33 -0.27
C LEU A 136 -2.20 17.15 -1.56
N SER A 137 -3.34 17.29 -2.23
CA SER A 137 -3.48 18.14 -3.42
C SER A 137 -3.24 19.62 -3.13
N LYS A 138 -3.60 20.08 -1.92
CA LYS A 138 -3.28 21.43 -1.44
C LYS A 138 -1.77 21.64 -1.22
N GLU A 139 -1.06 20.65 -0.68
CA GLU A 139 0.40 20.72 -0.58
C GLU A 139 1.07 20.63 -1.96
N LEU A 140 0.57 19.73 -2.82
CA LEU A 140 1.10 19.43 -4.14
C LEU A 140 1.08 20.64 -5.07
N SER A 141 0.08 21.53 -4.94
CA SER A 141 0.02 22.79 -5.69
C SER A 141 1.19 23.75 -5.41
N ASN A 142 1.90 23.52 -4.30
CA ASN A 142 3.01 24.35 -3.84
C ASN A 142 4.36 23.61 -3.87
N TRP A 143 4.40 22.34 -4.27
CA TRP A 143 5.65 21.58 -4.34
C TRP A 143 6.49 22.02 -5.52
N GLN A 144 7.75 22.34 -5.26
CA GLN A 144 8.72 22.64 -6.31
C GLN A 144 9.08 21.36 -7.07
N ALA A 145 9.49 21.52 -8.33
CA ALA A 145 10.00 20.42 -9.12
C ALA A 145 11.16 19.71 -8.40
N PRO A 146 11.20 18.37 -8.39
CA PRO A 146 12.33 17.63 -7.87
C PRO A 146 13.55 17.78 -8.81
N ASN A 147 14.74 17.55 -8.26
CA ASN A 147 15.96 17.44 -9.05
C ASN A 147 15.96 16.17 -9.91
N PRO A 148 16.83 16.08 -10.94
CA PRO A 148 17.04 14.84 -11.66
C PRO A 148 17.49 13.69 -10.73
N LYS A 149 16.87 12.53 -10.93
CA LYS A 149 17.25 11.28 -10.26
C LYS A 149 18.68 10.87 -10.64
N SER A 150 19.47 10.40 -9.68
CA SER A 150 20.80 9.83 -9.99
C SER A 150 20.66 8.50 -10.74
N THR A 151 21.67 8.14 -11.53
CA THR A 151 21.66 6.91 -12.34
C THR A 151 21.57 5.64 -11.50
N SER A 152 22.13 5.65 -10.29
CA SER A 152 22.18 4.52 -9.37
C SER A 152 20.91 4.32 -8.53
N ILE A 153 20.02 5.31 -8.46
CA ILE A 153 18.95 5.35 -7.46
C ILE A 153 17.98 4.17 -7.56
N ASN A 154 17.79 3.62 -8.76
CA ASN A 154 16.80 2.59 -9.05
C ASN A 154 17.42 1.22 -9.40
N ASN A 155 18.73 1.03 -9.22
CA ASN A 155 19.41 -0.21 -9.63
C ASN A 155 20.64 -0.57 -8.77
N TRP A 156 20.93 0.18 -7.70
CA TRP A 156 22.12 -0.06 -6.88
C TRP A 156 22.15 -1.43 -6.19
N TRP A 157 21.01 -2.13 -6.10
CA TRP A 157 20.91 -3.49 -5.53
C TRP A 157 21.22 -4.61 -6.53
N CYS A 158 21.39 -4.32 -7.82
CA CYS A 158 21.66 -5.33 -8.84
C CYS A 158 23.00 -6.05 -8.61
N ASP A 159 23.10 -7.31 -9.04
CA ASP A 159 24.35 -8.08 -8.94
C ASP A 159 25.43 -7.55 -9.88
N ASN A 160 25.04 -7.19 -11.11
CA ASN A 160 25.92 -6.56 -12.10
C ASN A 160 25.64 -5.06 -12.16
N GLY A 161 26.62 -4.24 -11.78
CA GLY A 161 26.50 -2.77 -11.79
C GLY A 161 25.87 -2.15 -10.54
N GLY A 162 25.55 -2.96 -9.53
CA GLY A 162 25.16 -2.45 -8.21
C GLY A 162 26.33 -1.87 -7.41
N LEU A 163 26.00 -1.18 -6.32
CA LEU A 163 26.97 -0.49 -5.48
C LEU A 163 27.52 -1.38 -4.35
N SER A 164 28.73 -1.08 -3.90
CA SER A 164 29.35 -1.72 -2.75
C SER A 164 28.77 -1.20 -1.42
N ALA A 165 28.98 -1.94 -0.33
CA ALA A 165 28.47 -1.52 0.99
C ALA A 165 28.99 -0.15 1.45
N ARG A 166 30.21 0.24 1.05
CA ARG A 166 30.80 1.55 1.37
C ARG A 166 30.18 2.69 0.56
N GLU A 167 29.62 2.39 -0.60
CA GLU A 167 28.90 3.37 -1.43
C GLU A 167 27.43 3.45 -1.02
N ILE A 168 26.83 2.36 -0.56
CA ILE A 168 25.44 2.31 -0.08
C ILE A 168 25.29 3.01 1.28
N VAL A 169 26.26 2.87 2.18
CA VAL A 169 26.15 3.35 3.57
C VAL A 169 27.16 4.47 3.82
N ASN A 170 26.67 5.60 4.34
CA ASN A 170 27.52 6.69 4.79
C ASN A 170 28.33 6.25 6.03
N THR A 171 29.66 6.33 5.95
CA THR A 171 30.57 5.85 6.99
C THR A 171 30.57 6.70 8.26
N SER A 172 30.10 7.95 8.20
CA SER A 172 30.08 8.86 9.34
C SER A 172 28.86 8.64 10.24
N ASN A 173 27.70 8.31 9.66
CA ASN A 173 26.44 8.18 10.42
C ASN A 173 25.73 6.83 10.25
N PHE A 174 26.28 5.92 9.46
CA PHE A 174 25.73 4.58 9.22
C PHE A 174 24.28 4.58 8.70
N THR A 175 23.89 5.61 7.96
CA THR A 175 22.61 5.67 7.21
C THR A 175 22.86 5.46 5.72
N LEU A 176 21.79 5.29 4.94
CA LEU A 176 21.88 5.25 3.47
C LEU A 176 22.61 6.50 2.95
N SER A 177 23.44 6.33 1.93
CA SER A 177 24.15 7.43 1.26
C SER A 177 23.23 8.18 0.29
N ASN A 178 23.63 9.37 -0.13
CA ASN A 178 22.87 10.16 -1.11
C ASN A 178 22.75 9.47 -2.47
N ALA A 179 23.65 8.54 -2.81
CA ALA A 179 23.63 7.82 -4.07
C ALA A 179 22.49 6.79 -4.17
N VAL A 180 21.92 6.35 -3.03
CA VAL A 180 20.96 5.24 -2.96
C VAL A 180 19.60 5.60 -2.37
N ARG A 181 19.53 6.69 -1.59
CA ARG A 181 18.29 7.18 -0.96
C ARG A 181 17.22 7.45 -2.01
N GLN A 182 16.07 6.78 -1.88
CA GLN A 182 14.97 6.87 -2.84
C GLN A 182 14.48 8.31 -3.09
N ARG A 183 14.54 9.17 -2.08
CA ARG A 183 14.01 10.55 -2.11
C ARG A 183 15.08 11.64 -2.16
N ASN A 184 16.34 11.30 -2.44
CA ASN A 184 17.43 12.29 -2.43
C ASN A 184 17.29 13.40 -3.48
N HIS A 185 16.51 13.13 -4.52
CA HIS A 185 16.25 14.07 -5.61
C HIS A 185 15.15 15.09 -5.27
N GLU A 186 14.34 14.86 -4.22
CA GLU A 186 13.31 15.78 -3.80
C GLU A 186 13.92 17.08 -3.24
N THR A 187 13.35 18.22 -3.62
CA THR A 187 13.73 19.55 -3.10
C THR A 187 12.97 19.90 -1.82
N ARG A 188 11.78 19.32 -1.65
CA ARG A 188 10.92 19.53 -0.48
C ARG A 188 11.41 18.74 0.74
N LYS A 189 11.11 19.25 1.93
CA LYS A 189 11.36 18.56 3.19
C LYS A 189 10.50 17.29 3.29
N ALA A 190 11.13 16.16 3.60
CA ALA A 190 10.44 14.92 3.90
C ALA A 190 9.74 15.01 5.27
N GLY A 191 8.53 14.47 5.37
CA GLY A 191 7.73 14.45 6.60
C GLY A 191 6.51 13.54 6.48
N VAL A 192 6.00 13.04 7.60
CA VAL A 192 4.75 12.27 7.62
C VAL A 192 3.57 13.25 7.64
N ARG A 193 2.77 13.26 6.56
CA ARG A 193 1.55 14.08 6.44
C ARG A 193 0.34 13.34 6.98
N ALA A 194 0.34 12.00 6.86
CA ALA A 194 -0.70 11.15 7.41
C ALA A 194 -0.13 9.86 8.02
N LEU A 195 -0.69 9.48 9.16
CA LEU A 195 -0.45 8.19 9.82
C LEU A 195 -1.75 7.40 9.86
N ILE A 196 -1.77 6.23 9.22
CA ILE A 196 -2.91 5.32 9.21
C ILE A 196 -2.58 4.12 10.10
N LEU A 197 -3.38 3.94 11.15
CA LEU A 197 -3.21 2.88 12.13
C LEU A 197 -4.28 1.80 11.94
N TYR A 198 -3.82 0.56 11.74
CA TYR A 198 -4.69 -0.61 11.67
C TYR A 198 -4.48 -1.55 12.87
N PRO A 199 -5.51 -2.29 13.30
CA PRO A 199 -5.35 -3.28 14.36
C PRO A 199 -4.56 -4.52 13.90
N MET A 200 -4.52 -4.83 12.60
CA MET A 200 -3.95 -6.07 12.06
C MET A 200 -3.16 -5.85 10.77
N ASN A 201 -2.13 -6.69 10.54
CA ASN A 201 -1.31 -6.63 9.32
C ASN A 201 -2.11 -6.88 8.04
N ALA A 202 -3.12 -7.76 8.06
CA ALA A 202 -3.93 -8.03 6.87
C ALA A 202 -4.62 -6.78 6.32
N LEU A 203 -5.07 -5.90 7.22
CA LEU A 203 -5.66 -4.61 6.84
C LEU A 203 -4.61 -3.65 6.29
N VAL A 204 -3.39 -3.66 6.83
CA VAL A 204 -2.26 -2.90 6.26
C VAL A 204 -2.00 -3.34 4.82
N GLU A 205 -1.94 -4.64 4.56
CA GLU A 205 -1.64 -5.17 3.22
C GLU A 205 -2.74 -4.86 2.18
N ASP A 206 -4.03 -4.97 2.55
CA ASP A 206 -5.14 -4.55 1.67
C ASP A 206 -5.00 -3.07 1.27
N GLN A 207 -4.59 -2.24 2.22
CA GLN A 207 -4.50 -0.80 2.04
C GLN A 207 -3.25 -0.40 1.27
N MET A 208 -2.16 -1.15 1.38
CA MET A 208 -0.99 -0.97 0.52
C MET A 208 -1.33 -1.22 -0.95
N SER A 209 -2.11 -2.26 -1.26
CA SER A 209 -2.59 -2.50 -2.64
C SER A 209 -3.43 -1.32 -3.14
N ARG A 210 -4.32 -0.78 -2.31
CA ARG A 210 -5.14 0.40 -2.66
C ARG A 210 -4.28 1.65 -2.89
N LEU A 211 -3.32 1.94 -2.00
CA LEU A 211 -2.42 3.08 -2.18
C LEU A 211 -1.56 2.94 -3.43
N ARG A 212 -1.08 1.73 -3.76
CA ARG A 212 -0.37 1.50 -5.04
C ARG A 212 -1.25 1.83 -6.24
N LYS A 213 -2.53 1.47 -6.23
CA LYS A 213 -3.46 1.86 -7.31
C LYS A 213 -3.68 3.37 -7.38
N ALA A 214 -3.82 4.01 -6.21
CA ALA A 214 -4.19 5.42 -6.13
C ALA A 214 -3.01 6.40 -6.28
N LEU A 215 -1.78 5.96 -6.01
CA LEU A 215 -0.58 6.82 -5.96
C LEU A 215 0.57 6.36 -6.87
N ASP A 216 0.58 5.10 -7.32
CA ASP A 216 1.72 4.52 -8.05
C ASP A 216 1.32 3.71 -9.30
N SER A 217 0.06 3.81 -9.73
CA SER A 217 -0.41 3.22 -10.98
C SER A 217 0.15 3.98 -12.18
N ASP A 218 0.18 3.34 -13.36
CA ASP A 218 0.65 3.98 -14.58
C ASP A 218 -0.16 5.26 -14.88
N ASP A 219 -1.48 5.23 -14.68
CA ASP A 219 -2.36 6.40 -14.83
C ASP A 219 -1.99 7.53 -13.87
N THR A 220 -1.78 7.20 -12.59
CA THR A 220 -1.42 8.19 -11.57
C THR A 220 -0.04 8.80 -11.83
N ARG A 221 0.94 7.97 -12.20
CA ARG A 221 2.30 8.43 -12.50
C ARG A 221 2.31 9.39 -13.70
N ASN A 222 1.58 9.06 -14.76
CA ASN A 222 1.44 9.92 -15.93
C ASN A 222 0.76 11.24 -15.55
N TRP A 223 -0.34 11.18 -14.80
CA TRP A 223 -1.05 12.37 -14.36
C TRP A 223 -0.18 13.29 -13.49
N LEU A 224 0.58 12.73 -12.55
CA LEU A 224 1.52 13.50 -11.71
C LEU A 224 2.64 14.14 -12.55
N SER A 225 3.16 13.42 -13.54
CA SER A 225 4.16 13.95 -14.47
C SER A 225 3.65 15.16 -15.26
N GLU A 226 2.38 15.13 -15.68
CA GLU A 226 1.78 16.18 -16.51
C GLU A 226 1.26 17.38 -15.70
N ASN A 227 0.83 17.16 -14.46
CA ASN A 227 0.09 18.17 -13.69
C ASN A 227 0.83 18.69 -12.45
N THR A 228 1.96 18.07 -12.07
CA THR A 228 2.62 18.35 -10.77
C THR A 228 4.15 18.36 -10.86
N ASP A 229 4.69 18.69 -12.03
CA ASP A 229 6.14 18.74 -12.31
C ASP A 229 6.88 17.42 -12.00
N GLY A 230 6.18 16.29 -12.10
CA GLY A 230 6.75 14.97 -11.80
C GLY A 230 6.94 14.67 -10.31
N ASN A 231 6.35 15.46 -9.42
CA ASN A 231 6.33 15.16 -8.00
C ASN A 231 5.60 13.84 -7.71
N ALA A 232 6.12 13.07 -6.74
CA ALA A 232 5.48 11.85 -6.26
C ALA A 232 4.99 12.01 -4.81
N ILE A 233 3.86 11.36 -4.51
CA ILE A 233 3.32 11.22 -3.15
C ILE A 233 3.78 9.87 -2.61
N TYR A 234 4.77 9.90 -1.72
CA TYR A 234 5.41 8.71 -1.18
C TYR A 234 4.57 8.11 -0.05
N PHE A 235 4.46 6.79 -0.03
CA PHE A 235 3.76 6.05 1.02
C PHE A 235 4.59 4.86 1.46
N GLY A 236 4.38 4.38 2.69
CA GLY A 236 5.13 3.23 3.17
C GLY A 236 4.46 2.55 4.35
N ARG A 237 4.55 1.22 4.38
CA ARG A 237 4.24 0.45 5.58
C ARG A 237 5.45 0.43 6.50
N TYR A 238 5.27 0.69 7.79
CA TYR A 238 6.32 0.58 8.81
C TYR A 238 5.95 -0.51 9.82
N ASN A 239 6.14 -1.79 9.44
CA ASN A 239 5.83 -2.93 10.29
C ASN A 239 6.87 -4.06 10.14
N GLY A 240 6.59 -5.24 10.71
CA GLY A 240 7.48 -6.41 10.64
C GLY A 240 7.85 -6.85 9.22
N SER A 241 7.02 -6.51 8.22
CA SER A 241 7.20 -6.86 6.81
C SER A 241 7.99 -5.80 6.01
N SER A 242 8.42 -4.70 6.64
CA SER A 242 9.24 -3.66 5.99
C SER A 242 10.72 -4.09 5.93
N PRO A 243 11.33 -4.21 4.74
CA PRO A 243 12.76 -4.47 4.58
C PRO A 243 13.62 -3.37 5.20
N VAL A 244 14.80 -3.59 5.77
CA VAL A 244 15.14 -4.66 6.70
C VAL A 244 15.15 -4.03 8.11
N ALA A 245 14.80 -4.78 9.15
CA ALA A 245 14.87 -4.31 10.53
C ALA A 245 16.30 -4.23 11.10
N GLY A 246 16.53 -3.32 12.06
CA GLY A 246 17.80 -3.13 12.76
C GLY A 246 18.59 -1.92 12.25
N GLU A 247 19.89 -1.89 12.52
CA GLU A 247 20.79 -0.81 12.11
C GLU A 247 21.79 -1.26 11.05
N MET A 248 22.20 -0.34 10.15
CA MET A 248 23.32 -0.57 9.22
C MET A 248 24.69 -0.41 9.89
N LYS A 249 24.71 -0.26 11.21
CA LYS A 249 25.88 -0.15 12.08
C LYS A 249 26.11 -1.48 12.79
N LYS A 250 27.37 -1.85 13.00
CA LYS A 250 27.78 -2.91 13.92
C LYS A 250 28.95 -2.45 14.78
N VAL A 251 29.04 -3.00 15.98
CA VAL A 251 30.17 -2.84 16.89
C VAL A 251 31.19 -3.94 16.58
N LYS A 252 32.45 -3.56 16.44
CA LYS A 252 33.59 -4.49 16.33
C LYS A 252 34.09 -4.89 17.72
N ASP A 253 34.93 -5.92 17.78
CA ASP A 253 35.51 -6.41 19.02
C ASP A 253 36.37 -5.37 19.75
N ASP A 254 36.92 -4.40 19.01
CA ASP A 254 37.69 -3.25 19.53
C ASP A 254 36.81 -2.08 20.02
N GLY A 255 35.48 -2.24 19.99
CA GLY A 255 34.52 -1.19 20.35
C GLY A 255 34.27 -0.16 19.23
N ALA A 256 34.98 -0.21 18.11
CA ALA A 256 34.78 0.71 17.00
C ALA A 256 33.52 0.36 16.19
N PHE A 257 32.92 1.38 15.57
CA PHE A 257 31.76 1.20 14.71
C PHE A 257 32.16 0.90 13.26
N ALA A 258 31.41 0.01 12.62
CA ALA A 258 31.60 -0.35 11.22
C ALA A 258 30.28 -0.60 10.52
N ILE A 259 30.31 -0.58 9.18
CA ILE A 259 29.15 -0.92 8.36
C ILE A 259 28.77 -2.39 8.61
N ASN A 260 27.49 -2.62 8.84
CA ASN A 260 26.91 -3.94 8.98
C ASN A 260 26.64 -4.54 7.59
N THR A 261 27.67 -5.08 6.94
CA THR A 261 27.57 -5.66 5.60
C THR A 261 26.51 -6.75 5.50
N ARG A 262 26.25 -7.51 6.58
CA ARG A 262 25.17 -8.50 6.62
C ARG A 262 23.80 -7.85 6.39
N LYS A 263 23.54 -6.70 7.03
CA LYS A 263 22.28 -5.96 6.85
C LYS A 263 22.17 -5.33 5.47
N VAL A 264 23.29 -4.86 4.91
CA VAL A 264 23.34 -4.33 3.54
C VAL A 264 23.02 -5.44 2.52
N ASN A 265 23.64 -6.61 2.65
CA ASN A 265 23.39 -7.74 1.75
C ASN A 265 21.95 -8.26 1.89
N GLN A 266 21.45 -8.38 3.12
CA GLN A 266 20.05 -8.75 3.37
C GLN A 266 19.07 -7.75 2.71
N LEU A 267 19.39 -6.46 2.72
CA LEU A 267 18.58 -5.46 2.03
C LEU A 267 18.63 -5.65 0.51
N LYS A 268 19.83 -5.85 -0.08
CA LYS A 268 19.96 -6.12 -1.52
C LYS A 268 19.13 -7.34 -1.94
N GLU A 269 19.26 -8.45 -1.23
CA GLU A 269 18.51 -9.69 -1.51
C GLU A 269 16.99 -9.46 -1.47
N GLN A 270 16.48 -8.73 -0.47
CA GLN A 270 15.04 -8.43 -0.39
C GLN A 270 14.57 -7.51 -1.52
N LEU A 271 15.36 -6.51 -1.91
CA LEU A 271 15.03 -5.65 -3.05
C LEU A 271 15.04 -6.44 -4.36
N GLN A 272 16.05 -7.28 -4.60
CA GLN A 272 16.11 -8.14 -5.78
C GLN A 272 14.89 -9.08 -5.86
N GLN A 273 14.43 -9.62 -4.73
CA GLN A 273 13.23 -10.45 -4.68
C GLN A 273 11.96 -9.65 -5.04
N ILE A 274 11.81 -8.43 -4.51
CA ILE A 274 10.68 -7.54 -4.83
C ILE A 274 10.66 -7.21 -6.33
N GLU A 275 11.82 -6.88 -6.91
CA GLU A 275 11.95 -6.60 -8.34
C GLU A 275 11.59 -7.82 -9.19
N THR A 276 12.08 -9.00 -8.81
CA THR A 276 11.77 -10.26 -9.48
C THR A 276 10.27 -10.54 -9.48
N ASP A 277 9.60 -10.36 -8.34
CA ASP A 277 8.16 -10.61 -8.23
C ASP A 277 7.33 -9.59 -9.02
N SER A 278 7.73 -8.31 -9.02
CA SER A 278 7.12 -7.29 -9.87
C SER A 278 7.27 -7.61 -11.37
N ASN A 279 8.46 -8.05 -11.80
CA ASN A 279 8.72 -8.39 -13.20
C ASN A 279 7.92 -9.61 -13.66
N ARG A 280 7.84 -10.67 -12.83
CA ARG A 280 7.01 -11.86 -13.13
C ARG A 280 5.55 -11.51 -13.37
N VAL A 281 5.01 -10.54 -12.63
CA VAL A 281 3.62 -10.10 -12.79
C VAL A 281 3.44 -9.31 -14.08
N ALA A 282 4.40 -8.46 -14.44
CA ALA A 282 4.40 -7.76 -15.71
C ALA A 282 4.44 -8.74 -16.90
N GLU A 283 5.32 -9.74 -16.85
CA GLU A 283 5.41 -10.82 -17.83
C GLU A 283 4.11 -11.63 -17.93
N TYR A 284 3.50 -11.96 -16.79
CA TYR A 284 2.23 -12.68 -16.74
C TYR A 284 1.09 -11.89 -17.40
N ILE A 285 0.99 -10.59 -17.14
CA ILE A 285 0.00 -9.70 -17.75
C ILE A 285 0.19 -9.67 -19.28
N GLN A 286 1.44 -9.54 -19.74
CA GLN A 286 1.76 -9.54 -21.16
C GLN A 286 1.39 -10.87 -21.82
N LYS A 287 1.75 -12.00 -21.19
CA LYS A 287 1.47 -13.35 -21.71
C LYS A 287 -0.03 -13.68 -21.76
N THR A 288 -0.80 -13.18 -20.81
CA THR A 288 -2.25 -13.44 -20.72
C THR A 288 -3.11 -12.41 -21.44
N GLY A 289 -2.51 -11.33 -21.96
CA GLY A 289 -3.23 -10.27 -22.67
C GLY A 289 -4.22 -9.50 -21.80
N LYS A 290 -4.00 -9.47 -20.48
CA LYS A 290 -4.88 -8.73 -19.54
C LYS A 290 -4.68 -7.23 -19.73
N ILE A 291 -5.78 -6.48 -19.80
CA ILE A 291 -5.79 -5.04 -20.07
C ILE A 291 -6.64 -4.26 -19.06
N GLY A 292 -6.47 -2.94 -19.04
CA GLY A 292 -7.30 -2.03 -18.25
C GLY A 292 -7.24 -2.30 -16.73
N SER A 293 -8.42 -2.36 -16.11
CA SER A 293 -8.56 -2.52 -14.65
C SER A 293 -7.96 -3.84 -14.13
N GLU A 294 -8.04 -4.93 -14.89
CA GLU A 294 -7.52 -6.23 -14.44
C GLU A 294 -5.99 -6.23 -14.35
N ALA A 295 -5.30 -5.62 -15.33
CA ALA A 295 -3.86 -5.45 -15.29
C ALA A 295 -3.43 -4.53 -14.14
N LYS A 296 -4.16 -3.43 -13.92
CA LYS A 296 -3.93 -2.49 -12.82
C LYS A 296 -4.07 -3.17 -11.46
N ASP A 297 -5.10 -3.99 -11.29
CA ASP A 297 -5.33 -4.76 -10.08
C ASP A 297 -4.17 -5.71 -9.80
N LEU A 298 -3.73 -6.48 -10.80
CA LEU A 298 -2.61 -7.41 -10.66
C LEU A 298 -1.29 -6.71 -10.28
N LYS A 299 -0.95 -5.61 -10.95
CA LYS A 299 0.24 -4.81 -10.63
C LYS A 299 0.23 -4.28 -9.21
N SER A 300 -0.94 -3.88 -8.70
CA SER A 300 -1.06 -3.27 -7.37
C SER A 300 -0.75 -4.21 -6.19
N PHE A 301 -0.71 -5.52 -6.40
CA PHE A 301 -0.35 -6.45 -5.33
C PHE A 301 1.14 -6.42 -5.00
N PHE A 302 1.98 -5.89 -5.90
CA PHE A 302 3.43 -5.93 -5.79
C PHE A 302 4.00 -4.51 -5.74
N GLN A 303 5.07 -4.35 -4.97
CA GLN A 303 5.80 -3.09 -4.88
C GLN A 303 6.65 -2.90 -6.14
N ARG A 304 6.65 -1.67 -6.66
CA ARG A 304 7.56 -1.24 -7.73
C ARG A 304 8.72 -0.45 -7.14
N LEU A 305 9.96 -0.92 -7.34
CA LEU A 305 11.13 -0.27 -6.73
C LEU A 305 11.48 1.09 -7.34
N ASP A 306 11.00 1.38 -8.55
CA ASP A 306 11.10 2.69 -9.20
C ASP A 306 9.98 3.66 -8.76
N GLY A 307 9.04 3.20 -7.94
CA GLY A 307 7.80 3.88 -7.58
C GLY A 307 7.83 4.71 -6.30
N ALA A 308 6.63 5.12 -5.89
CA ALA A 308 6.42 5.97 -4.73
C ALA A 308 6.33 5.20 -3.39
N GLU A 309 6.20 3.86 -3.42
CA GLU A 309 6.26 3.07 -2.20
C GLU A 309 7.68 3.03 -1.64
N MET A 310 7.83 3.38 -0.36
CA MET A 310 9.12 3.37 0.32
C MET A 310 9.72 1.96 0.36
N ARG A 311 10.94 1.82 -0.16
CA ARG A 311 11.62 0.52 -0.32
C ARG A 311 11.95 -0.16 0.99
N SER A 312 12.36 0.62 1.98
CA SER A 312 12.91 0.08 3.22
C SER A 312 12.68 0.99 4.44
N ARG A 313 12.83 0.41 5.64
CA ARG A 313 12.92 1.13 6.92
C ARG A 313 14.06 2.13 6.89
N PHE A 314 15.18 1.81 6.27
CA PHE A 314 16.31 2.70 6.17
C PHE A 314 16.01 3.92 5.30
N ASP A 315 15.28 3.74 4.19
CA ASP A 315 14.79 4.88 3.40
C ASP A 315 13.83 5.74 4.21
N MET A 316 12.87 5.12 4.93
CA MET A 316 11.89 5.83 5.76
C MET A 316 12.52 6.55 6.97
N GLN A 317 13.58 6.01 7.57
CA GLN A 317 14.31 6.64 8.67
C GLN A 317 15.07 7.90 8.24
N VAL A 318 15.56 7.91 7.00
CA VAL A 318 16.29 9.06 6.43
C VAL A 318 15.34 10.08 5.82
N ALA A 319 14.31 9.63 5.11
CA ALA A 319 13.34 10.45 4.41
C ALA A 319 11.93 9.84 4.56
N PRO A 320 11.18 10.17 5.63
CA PRO A 320 9.90 9.53 5.94
C PRO A 320 8.83 9.81 4.87
N PRO A 321 7.95 8.85 4.55
CA PRO A 321 6.91 8.99 3.51
C PRO A 321 5.89 10.07 3.84
N ASP A 322 5.14 10.51 2.82
CA ASP A 322 3.98 11.38 3.00
C ASP A 322 2.87 10.67 3.76
N ILE A 323 2.60 9.40 3.42
CA ILE A 323 1.61 8.55 4.10
C ILE A 323 2.32 7.36 4.74
N MET A 324 2.27 7.27 6.06
CA MET A 324 2.78 6.12 6.80
C MET A 324 1.62 5.22 7.25
N ILE A 325 1.69 3.93 6.93
CA ILE A 325 0.74 2.92 7.42
C ILE A 325 1.45 2.01 8.41
N THR A 326 0.85 1.76 9.57
CA THR A 326 1.37 0.77 10.51
C THR A 326 0.26 0.10 11.32
N LYS A 327 0.63 -0.90 12.12
CA LYS A 327 -0.27 -1.53 13.07
C LYS A 327 -0.14 -0.90 14.46
N LEU A 328 -1.24 -0.78 15.19
CA LEU A 328 -1.30 -0.14 16.51
C LEU A 328 -0.25 -0.70 17.50
N PHE A 329 -0.09 -2.03 17.53
CA PHE A 329 0.80 -2.72 18.47
C PHE A 329 2.31 -2.60 18.16
N ASN A 330 2.72 -1.85 17.13
CA ASN A 330 4.13 -1.58 16.89
C ASN A 330 4.63 -0.26 17.52
N VAL A 331 3.72 0.60 18.00
CA VAL A 331 4.10 1.93 18.52
C VAL A 331 4.76 1.83 19.91
N GLU A 332 4.53 0.76 20.66
CA GLU A 332 5.08 0.59 22.02
C GLU A 332 6.51 0.01 22.07
N HIS A 333 7.02 -0.58 20.98
CA HIS A 333 8.31 -1.31 21.04
C HIS A 333 9.54 -0.51 20.61
N ASN A 334 9.41 0.79 20.34
CA ASN A 334 10.53 1.67 19.98
C ASN A 334 10.87 2.73 21.04
N VAL A 335 10.30 2.67 22.25
CA VAL A 335 10.55 3.65 23.33
C VAL A 335 11.66 3.20 24.29
N ASN A 336 12.18 1.98 24.19
CA ASN A 336 13.30 1.51 25.00
C ASN A 336 14.42 0.94 24.12
N ALA A 337 15.34 1.80 23.70
CA ALA A 337 16.70 1.43 23.28
C ALA A 337 17.65 2.57 23.61
#